data_AF-A0A350AVB2-F1
#
_entry.id   AF-A0A350AVB2-F1
#
_cell.length_a   1.000
_cell.length_b   1.000
_cell.length_c   1.000
_cell.angle_alpha   90.00
_cell.angle_beta   90.00
_cell.angle_gamma   90.00
#
_symmetry.space_group_name_H-M   'P 1'
#
loop_
_entity.id
_entity.type
_entity.pdbx_description
1 polymer ?
#
loop_
_entity_poly.entity_id
_entity_poly.type
_entity_poly.pdbx_seq_one_letter_code
_entity_poly.pdbx_strand_id
1 'polypeptide(L)'
;FPMHFLGLLGMPRRTHTYLEGFGWETYNLVCTIGSYILAFGIFLLVVDIIRCFRSGEPAGDDPWDARTLEWATTSPPQVYNFGRTPIIPARDALWEHKHGPENRRIQYEEDDGHGIHMPSQSWMPMIASLGFVPLGLGLSLMQAGVAFMGYVAIFGLFMIALGVALWAIEGPGGYHLHPEEAK
;
A
#
# COMPACT_ATOMS: atom_id res chain seq x y z
N PHE A 1 17.01 12.37 18.18
CA PHE A 1 17.23 12.98 19.51
C PHE A 1 18.18 14.20 19.47
N PRO A 2 19.40 14.15 18.89
CA PRO A 2 20.36 15.28 18.96
C PRO A 2 19.86 16.60 18.35
N MET A 3 18.96 16.52 17.38
CA MET A 3 18.26 17.69 16.80
C MET A 3 17.51 18.55 17.84
N HIS A 4 17.10 17.99 18.99
CA HIS A 4 16.48 18.79 20.06
C HIS A 4 17.48 19.79 20.67
N PHE A 5 18.73 19.36 20.88
CA PHE A 5 19.78 20.25 21.38
C PHE A 5 20.15 21.30 20.34
N LEU A 6 20.24 20.95 19.06
CA LEU A 6 20.45 21.93 17.98
C LEU A 6 19.35 23.00 17.95
N GLY A 7 18.09 22.60 18.13
CA GLY A 7 16.97 23.54 18.22
C GLY A 7 17.09 24.48 19.43
N LEU A 8 17.48 23.95 20.59
CA LEU A 8 17.70 24.76 21.80
C LEU A 8 18.92 25.70 21.68
N LEU A 9 19.94 25.30 20.94
CA LEU A 9 21.11 26.11 20.61
C LEU A 9 20.84 27.14 19.49
N GLY A 10 19.59 27.25 19.04
CA GLY A 10 19.14 28.29 18.10
C GLY A 10 19.48 28.02 16.64
N MET A 11 19.82 26.78 16.25
CA MET A 11 20.07 26.45 14.84
C MET A 11 18.76 26.53 14.02
N PRO A 12 18.65 27.43 13.02
CA PRO A 12 17.45 27.53 12.19
C PRO A 12 17.34 26.36 11.20
N ARG A 13 16.11 25.90 10.95
CA ARG A 13 15.82 24.87 9.94
C ARG A 13 16.08 25.39 8.50
N ARG A 14 16.30 24.45 7.56
CA ARG A 14 16.58 24.74 6.13
C ARG A 14 17.88 25.51 5.89
N THR A 15 18.86 25.31 6.77
CA THR A 15 20.20 25.88 6.67
C THR A 15 21.15 24.82 6.13
N HIS A 16 21.80 25.09 4.99
CA HIS A 16 22.68 24.12 4.32
C HIS A 16 24.13 24.16 4.82
N THR A 17 24.57 25.28 5.41
CA THR A 17 25.90 25.46 5.97
C THR A 17 25.84 26.33 7.23
N TYR A 18 26.77 26.10 8.16
CA TYR A 18 26.87 26.84 9.40
C TYR A 18 28.34 27.21 9.67
N LEU A 19 28.54 28.34 10.36
CA LEU A 19 29.86 28.81 10.75
C LEU A 19 30.35 28.04 11.99
N GLU A 20 31.67 27.97 12.12
CA GLU A 20 32.32 27.41 13.30
C GLU A 20 32.13 28.31 14.53
N GLY A 21 32.11 27.72 15.72
CA GLY A 21 32.09 28.41 17.02
C GLY A 21 30.71 28.57 17.64
N PHE A 22 29.64 28.14 16.96
CA PHE A 22 28.28 28.15 17.50
C PHE A 22 27.91 26.87 18.28
N GLY A 23 28.82 25.89 18.34
CA GLY A 23 28.61 24.63 19.08
C GLY A 23 27.64 23.67 18.39
N TRP A 24 27.35 23.88 17.10
CA TRP A 24 26.43 23.07 16.31
C TRP A 24 27.13 21.88 15.62
N GLU A 25 28.45 21.91 15.50
CA GLU A 25 29.27 21.01 14.70
C GLU A 25 29.15 19.57 15.20
N THR A 26 29.32 19.38 16.51
CA THR A 26 29.30 18.04 17.13
C THR A 26 27.91 17.40 17.00
N TYR A 27 26.85 18.15 17.28
CA TYR A 27 25.49 17.61 17.19
C TYR A 27 25.09 17.29 15.75
N ASN A 28 25.48 18.13 14.78
CA ASN A 28 25.25 17.84 13.36
C ASN A 28 26.04 16.59 12.92
N LEU A 29 27.30 16.44 13.34
CA LEU A 29 28.10 15.25 13.06
C LEU A 29 27.42 13.97 13.60
N VAL A 30 26.93 14.00 14.84
CA VAL A 30 26.21 12.87 15.43
C VAL A 30 24.93 12.57 14.66
N CYS A 31 24.18 13.60 14.23
CA CYS A 31 23.01 13.43 13.37
C CYS A 31 23.36 12.77 12.03
N THR A 32 24.46 13.19 11.39
CA THR A 32 24.94 12.62 10.12
C THR A 32 25.34 11.15 10.29
N ILE A 33 26.07 10.81 11.36
CA ILE A 33 26.39 9.42 11.69
C ILE A 33 25.09 8.61 11.87
N GLY A 34 24.12 9.15 12.60
CA GLY A 34 22.80 8.54 12.76
C GLY A 34 22.07 8.31 11.43
N SER A 35 22.14 9.25 10.48
CA SER A 35 21.56 9.06 9.15
C SER A 35 22.25 7.96 8.34
N TYR A 36 23.57 7.78 8.47
CA TYR A 36 24.27 6.68 7.82
C TYR A 36 23.92 5.33 8.45
N ILE A 37 23.74 5.27 9.77
CA ILE A 37 23.26 4.06 10.44
C ILE A 37 21.85 3.70 9.95
N LEU A 38 20.95 4.68 9.83
CA LEU A 38 19.62 4.46 9.27
C LEU A 38 19.68 3.97 7.81
N ALA A 39 20.52 4.59 6.98
CA ALA A 39 20.72 4.17 5.59
C ALA A 39 21.22 2.73 5.50
N PHE A 40 22.13 2.33 6.39
CA PHE A 40 22.59 0.95 6.49
C PHE A 40 21.49 -0.01 6.94
N GLY A 41 20.64 0.39 7.90
CA GLY A 41 19.47 -0.40 8.30
C GLY A 41 18.48 -0.62 7.16
N ILE A 42 18.19 0.42 6.36
CA ILE A 42 17.35 0.30 5.16
C ILE A 42 18.01 -0.63 4.12
N PHE A 43 19.32 -0.51 3.94
CA PHE A 43 20.06 -1.41 3.05
C PHE A 43 19.93 -2.88 3.48
N LEU A 44 20.09 -3.18 4.78
CA LEU A 44 19.89 -4.53 5.31
C LEU A 44 18.47 -5.04 5.09
N LEU A 45 17.45 -4.19 5.26
CA LEU A 45 16.04 -4.53 4.97
C LEU A 45 15.85 -4.91 3.50
N VAL A 46 16.44 -4.15 2.57
CA VAL A 46 16.37 -4.46 1.13
C VAL A 46 17.04 -5.79 0.81
N VAL A 47 18.22 -6.04 1.41
CA VAL A 47 18.93 -7.32 1.25
C VAL A 47 18.08 -8.47 1.78
N ASP A 48 17.44 -8.31 2.94
CA ASP A 48 16.56 -9.32 3.53
C ASP A 48 15.35 -9.63 2.64
N ILE A 49 14.65 -8.61 2.14
CA ILE A 49 13.55 -8.75 1.19
C ILE A 49 13.98 -9.54 -0.05
N ILE A 50 15.14 -9.20 -0.63
CA ILE A 50 15.68 -9.91 -1.81
C ILE A 50 16.00 -11.37 -1.49
N ARG A 51 16.51 -11.68 -0.28
CA ARG A 51 16.77 -13.06 0.15
C ARG A 51 15.47 -13.83 0.33
N CYS A 52 14.47 -13.24 0.97
CA CYS A 52 13.15 -13.85 1.17
C CYS A 52 12.47 -14.20 -0.15
N PHE A 53 12.51 -13.31 -1.15
CA PHE A 53 11.94 -13.59 -2.47
C PHE A 53 12.68 -14.69 -3.26
N ARG A 54 13.98 -14.88 -3.02
CA ARG A 54 14.80 -15.84 -3.79
C ARG A 54 14.90 -17.22 -3.16
N SER A 55 14.88 -17.31 -1.84
CA SER A 55 15.18 -18.55 -1.12
C SER A 55 14.42 -18.68 0.22
N GLY A 56 13.36 -17.91 0.43
CA GLY A 56 12.51 -18.06 1.60
C GLY A 56 11.69 -19.36 1.54
N GLU A 57 11.49 -19.99 2.70
CA GLU A 57 10.53 -21.08 2.83
C GLU A 57 9.10 -20.51 2.69
N PRO A 58 8.18 -21.20 1.99
CA PRO A 58 6.79 -20.77 1.93
C PRO A 58 6.21 -20.62 3.34
N ALA A 59 5.57 -19.48 3.60
CA ALA A 59 4.87 -19.27 4.86
C ALA A 59 3.64 -20.19 4.93
N GLY A 60 3.37 -20.74 6.12
CA GLY A 60 2.06 -21.35 6.40
C GLY A 60 0.94 -20.31 6.49
N ASP A 61 -0.29 -20.78 6.67
CA ASP A 61 -1.49 -19.93 6.73
C ASP A 61 -1.51 -19.02 7.97
N ASP A 62 -1.11 -19.56 9.14
CA ASP A 62 -0.98 -18.80 10.40
C ASP A 62 0.40 -19.04 11.05
N PRO A 63 1.46 -18.36 10.57
CA PRO A 63 2.81 -18.55 11.11
C PRO A 63 3.02 -17.93 12.50
N TRP A 64 2.06 -17.12 12.99
CA TRP A 64 2.21 -16.33 14.21
C TRP A 64 1.21 -16.68 15.31
N ASP A 65 0.36 -17.69 15.11
CA ASP A 65 -0.79 -17.97 15.98
C ASP A 65 -1.66 -16.72 16.22
N ALA A 66 -2.00 -16.04 15.13
CA ALA A 66 -2.63 -14.73 15.15
C ALA A 66 -4.15 -14.79 15.42
N ARG A 67 -4.78 -13.62 15.55
CA ARG A 67 -6.12 -13.49 16.15
C ARG A 67 -7.25 -13.19 15.18
N THR A 68 -6.89 -12.70 14.00
CA THR A 68 -7.78 -12.03 13.04
C THR A 68 -7.90 -12.86 11.77
N LEU A 69 -8.93 -12.59 10.96
CA LEU A 69 -9.34 -13.47 9.86
C LEU A 69 -8.35 -13.56 8.71
N GLU A 70 -7.46 -12.59 8.54
CA GLU A 70 -6.43 -12.64 7.50
C GLU A 70 -5.47 -13.82 7.65
N TRP A 71 -5.42 -14.44 8.84
CA TRP A 71 -4.65 -15.65 9.13
C TRP A 71 -5.49 -16.94 9.06
N ALA A 72 -6.76 -16.83 8.66
CA ALA A 72 -7.66 -17.96 8.44
C ALA A 72 -7.75 -18.39 6.97
N THR A 73 -7.10 -17.65 6.07
CA THR A 73 -7.01 -17.96 4.64
C THR A 73 -5.66 -18.62 4.31
N THR A 74 -5.50 -19.09 3.07
CA THR A 74 -4.25 -19.71 2.63
C THR A 74 -3.11 -18.69 2.53
N SER A 75 -1.87 -19.16 2.54
CA SER A 75 -0.68 -18.34 2.23
C SER A 75 -0.06 -18.73 0.86
N PRO A 76 -0.20 -17.91 -0.20
CA PRO A 76 -0.91 -16.63 -0.27
C PRO A 76 -2.44 -16.79 -0.31
N PRO A 77 -3.20 -15.72 0.04
CA PRO A 77 -4.65 -15.76 -0.03
C PRO A 77 -5.15 -16.02 -1.45
N GLN A 78 -6.24 -16.78 -1.57
CA GLN A 78 -6.91 -16.95 -2.86
C GLN A 78 -7.48 -15.63 -3.36
N VAL A 79 -7.69 -15.50 -4.68
CA VAL A 79 -8.21 -14.26 -5.28
C VAL A 79 -9.57 -13.82 -4.73
N TYR A 80 -10.37 -14.77 -4.23
CA TYR A 80 -11.66 -14.54 -3.60
C TYR A 80 -11.58 -14.45 -2.06
N ASN A 81 -10.39 -14.52 -1.48
CA ASN A 81 -10.09 -14.59 -0.05
C ASN A 81 -10.73 -15.79 0.67
N PHE A 82 -12.03 -15.76 0.93
CA PHE A 82 -12.79 -16.81 1.61
C PHE A 82 -13.78 -17.46 0.64
N GLY A 83 -13.86 -18.79 0.65
CA GLY A 83 -14.81 -19.49 -0.22
C GLY A 83 -16.27 -19.25 0.20
N ARG A 84 -16.49 -18.99 1.50
CA ARG A 84 -17.79 -18.63 2.09
C ARG A 84 -17.61 -17.46 3.04
N THR A 85 -18.61 -16.60 3.14
CA THR A 85 -18.56 -15.46 4.05
C THR A 85 -18.50 -15.95 5.51
N PRO A 86 -17.48 -15.57 6.29
CA PRO A 86 -17.42 -15.94 7.70
C PRO A 86 -18.40 -15.08 8.52
N ILE A 87 -19.21 -15.74 9.35
CA ILE A 87 -20.08 -15.11 10.35
C ILE A 87 -19.25 -14.87 11.60
N ILE A 88 -19.16 -13.61 12.03
CA ILE A 88 -18.23 -13.16 13.06
C ILE A 88 -18.88 -13.15 14.44
N PRO A 89 -18.53 -14.07 15.35
CA PRO A 89 -19.16 -14.15 16.68
C PRO A 89 -18.49 -13.24 17.72
N ALA A 90 -17.26 -12.79 17.47
CA ALA A 90 -16.44 -12.04 18.42
C ALA A 90 -15.42 -11.14 17.70
N ARG A 91 -14.86 -10.18 18.44
CA ARG A 91 -13.85 -9.24 17.93
C ARG A 91 -12.59 -9.96 17.42
N ASP A 92 -12.07 -10.90 18.20
CA ASP A 92 -10.88 -11.71 17.86
C ASP A 92 -11.34 -13.07 17.32
N ALA A 93 -12.00 -13.06 16.16
CA ALA A 93 -12.78 -14.20 15.67
C ALA A 93 -11.95 -15.48 15.48
N LEU A 94 -10.73 -15.37 14.92
CA LEU A 94 -9.87 -16.54 14.71
C LEU A 94 -9.28 -17.05 16.03
N TRP A 95 -9.00 -16.15 16.98
CA TRP A 95 -8.54 -16.56 18.31
C TRP A 95 -9.60 -17.37 19.07
N GLU A 96 -10.85 -16.89 19.05
CA GLU A 96 -11.98 -17.59 19.67
C GLU A 96 -12.31 -18.88 18.91
N HIS A 97 -12.09 -18.93 17.60
CA HIS A 97 -12.21 -20.18 16.82
C HIS A 97 -11.20 -21.25 17.26
N LYS A 98 -9.93 -20.86 17.52
CA LYS A 98 -8.85 -21.78 17.92
C LYS A 98 -8.90 -22.18 19.39
N HIS A 99 -9.12 -21.22 20.29
CA HIS A 99 -8.96 -21.40 21.74
C HIS A 99 -10.22 -21.11 22.55
N GLY A 100 -11.24 -20.53 21.94
CA GLY A 100 -12.47 -20.15 22.61
C GLY A 100 -13.46 -21.30 22.80
N PRO A 101 -14.57 -21.02 23.52
CA PRO A 101 -15.67 -21.96 23.64
C PRO A 101 -16.35 -22.20 22.29
N GLU A 102 -16.95 -23.37 22.11
CA GLU A 102 -17.52 -23.81 20.82
C GLU A 102 -18.59 -22.85 20.26
N ASN A 103 -19.33 -22.17 21.13
CA ASN A 103 -20.35 -21.18 20.74
C ASN A 103 -19.77 -19.87 20.16
N ARG A 104 -18.45 -19.66 20.24
CA ARG A 104 -17.75 -18.50 19.66
C ARG A 104 -16.85 -18.86 18.49
N ARG A 105 -16.97 -20.06 17.95
CA ARG A 105 -16.27 -20.44 16.73
C ARG A 105 -16.87 -19.74 15.53
N ILE A 106 -16.01 -19.33 14.59
CA ILE A 106 -16.42 -18.83 13.27
C ILE A 106 -17.32 -19.87 12.60
N GLN A 107 -18.44 -19.40 12.07
CA GLN A 107 -19.33 -20.15 11.21
C GLN A 107 -19.28 -19.55 9.80
N TYR A 108 -19.81 -20.26 8.81
CA TYR A 108 -19.81 -19.81 7.42
C TYR A 108 -21.23 -19.82 6.89
N GLU A 109 -21.55 -18.86 6.03
CA GLU A 109 -22.82 -18.84 5.31
C GLU A 109 -22.99 -20.10 4.46
N GLU A 110 -24.24 -20.53 4.27
CA GLU A 110 -24.56 -21.66 3.40
C GLU A 110 -24.27 -21.30 1.94
N ASP A 111 -23.87 -22.31 1.17
CA ASP A 111 -23.57 -22.11 -0.25
C ASP A 111 -24.85 -22.14 -1.07
N ASP A 112 -25.26 -20.96 -1.52
CA ASP A 112 -26.43 -20.74 -2.37
C ASP A 112 -26.21 -21.24 -3.83
N GLY A 113 -25.03 -21.77 -4.17
CA GLY A 113 -24.73 -22.42 -5.46
C GLY A 113 -24.55 -21.47 -6.65
N HIS A 114 -24.74 -20.16 -6.46
CA HIS A 114 -24.57 -19.16 -7.51
C HIS A 114 -23.09 -18.82 -7.82
N GLY A 115 -22.14 -19.37 -7.06
CA GLY A 115 -20.71 -19.12 -7.21
C GLY A 115 -20.30 -17.71 -6.80
N ILE A 116 -19.01 -17.51 -6.56
CA ILE A 116 -18.44 -16.23 -6.11
C ILE A 116 -18.29 -15.30 -7.31
N HIS A 117 -19.00 -14.18 -7.31
CA HIS A 117 -18.87 -13.17 -8.36
C HIS A 117 -17.59 -12.33 -8.17
N MET A 118 -16.66 -12.43 -9.13
CA MET A 118 -15.41 -11.67 -9.16
C MET A 118 -15.47 -10.53 -10.19
N PRO A 119 -14.99 -9.32 -9.86
CA PRO A 119 -14.93 -8.23 -10.81
C PRO A 119 -13.90 -8.51 -11.92
N SER A 120 -14.21 -8.09 -13.14
CA SER A 120 -13.27 -8.12 -14.25
C SER A 120 -12.23 -6.99 -14.12
N GLN A 121 -11.02 -7.22 -14.65
CA GLN A 121 -9.99 -6.17 -14.72
C GLN A 121 -10.39 -5.10 -15.75
N SER A 122 -10.10 -3.83 -15.44
CA SER A 122 -10.33 -2.68 -16.33
C SER A 122 -9.06 -1.87 -16.51
N TRP A 123 -8.79 -1.46 -17.76
CA TRP A 123 -7.71 -0.55 -18.10
C TRP A 123 -8.08 0.94 -17.90
N MET A 124 -9.37 1.23 -17.71
CA MET A 124 -9.88 2.61 -17.73
C MET A 124 -9.35 3.48 -16.57
N PRO A 125 -9.25 2.99 -15.32
CA PRO A 125 -8.62 3.73 -14.23
C PRO A 125 -7.15 4.07 -14.51
N MET A 126 -6.44 3.16 -15.18
CA MET A 126 -5.05 3.39 -15.56
C MET A 126 -4.94 4.51 -16.60
N ILE A 127 -5.77 4.50 -17.65
CA ILE A 127 -5.81 5.56 -18.66
C ILE A 127 -6.14 6.92 -18.02
N ALA A 128 -7.14 6.96 -17.14
CA ALA A 128 -7.51 8.17 -16.42
C ALA A 128 -6.35 8.68 -15.55
N SER A 129 -5.68 7.78 -14.82
CA SER A 129 -4.53 8.14 -13.98
C SER A 129 -3.35 8.69 -14.78
N LEU A 130 -3.08 8.13 -15.96
CA LEU A 130 -2.01 8.57 -16.85
C LEU A 130 -2.26 9.99 -17.37
N GLY A 131 -3.52 10.42 -17.49
CA GLY A 131 -3.87 11.79 -17.89
C GLY A 131 -3.48 12.87 -16.88
N PHE A 132 -3.31 12.52 -15.59
CA PHE A 132 -2.83 13.48 -14.58
C PHE A 132 -1.38 13.91 -14.80
N VAL A 133 -0.55 13.08 -15.44
CA VAL A 133 0.85 13.40 -15.73
C VAL A 133 0.98 14.59 -16.70
N PRO A 134 0.42 14.54 -17.94
CA PRO A 134 0.45 15.68 -18.84
C PRO A 134 -0.37 16.86 -18.32
N LEU A 135 -1.43 16.65 -17.54
CA LEU A 135 -2.15 17.74 -16.87
C LEU A 135 -1.25 18.52 -15.91
N GLY A 136 -0.61 17.82 -14.97
CA GLY A 136 0.26 18.44 -13.96
C GLY A 136 1.49 19.10 -14.57
N LEU A 137 2.15 18.42 -15.51
CA LEU A 137 3.30 18.97 -16.24
C LEU A 137 2.90 20.17 -17.10
N GLY A 138 1.79 20.07 -17.84
CA GLY A 138 1.30 21.13 -18.70
C GLY A 138 0.97 22.41 -17.93
N LEU A 139 0.25 22.30 -16.81
CA LEU A 139 -0.07 23.44 -15.95
C LEU A 139 1.19 24.07 -15.32
N SER A 140 2.10 23.24 -14.82
CA SER A 140 3.33 23.71 -14.18
C SER A 140 4.25 24.44 -15.16
N LEU A 141 4.42 23.92 -16.39
CA LEU A 141 5.28 24.54 -17.40
C LEU A 141 4.63 25.74 -18.07
N MET A 142 3.29 25.76 -18.20
CA MET A 142 2.56 26.95 -18.64
C MET A 142 2.76 28.11 -17.65
N GLN A 143 2.65 27.86 -16.34
CA GLN A 143 2.95 28.84 -15.29
C GLN A 143 4.41 29.32 -15.36
N ALA A 144 5.34 28.46 -15.74
CA ALA A 144 6.76 28.78 -15.93
C ALA A 144 7.07 29.55 -17.23
N GLY A 145 6.07 29.84 -18.07
CA GLY A 145 6.23 30.61 -19.31
C GLY A 145 6.70 29.81 -20.52
N VAL A 146 6.68 28.48 -20.46
CA VAL A 146 7.02 27.63 -21.61
C VAL A 146 5.85 27.64 -22.60
N ALA A 147 6.11 28.11 -23.83
CA ALA A 147 5.09 28.23 -24.86
C ALA A 147 4.41 26.89 -25.16
N PHE A 148 3.11 26.96 -25.49
CA PHE A 148 2.30 25.83 -25.96
C PHE A 148 2.03 24.70 -24.93
N MET A 149 2.54 24.81 -23.69
CA MET A 149 2.31 23.78 -22.65
C MET A 149 0.86 23.70 -22.15
N GLY A 150 0.05 24.74 -22.40
CA GLY A 150 -1.40 24.68 -22.17
C GLY A 150 -2.09 23.58 -22.99
N TYR A 151 -1.60 23.26 -24.20
CA TYR A 151 -2.15 22.16 -25.00
C TYR A 151 -1.87 20.78 -24.38
N VAL A 152 -0.72 20.63 -23.71
CA VAL A 152 -0.38 19.41 -22.97
C VAL A 152 -1.32 19.23 -21.78
N ALA A 153 -1.67 20.32 -21.09
CA ALA A 153 -2.66 20.27 -20.01
C ALA A 153 -4.06 19.88 -20.52
N ILE A 154 -4.49 20.46 -21.64
CA ILE A 154 -5.76 20.11 -22.29
C ILE A 154 -5.78 18.63 -22.72
N PHE A 155 -4.67 18.13 -23.28
CA PHE A 155 -4.54 16.71 -23.62
C PHE A 155 -4.67 15.81 -22.38
N GLY A 156 -4.07 16.18 -21.25
CA GLY A 156 -4.26 15.46 -19.99
C GLY A 156 -5.70 15.46 -19.49
N LEU A 157 -6.40 16.60 -19.54
CA LEU A 157 -7.83 16.67 -19.23
C LEU A 157 -8.67 15.80 -20.15
N PHE A 158 -8.35 15.79 -21.45
CA PHE A 158 -9.02 14.93 -22.41
C PHE A 158 -8.82 13.45 -22.09
N MET A 159 -7.60 13.01 -21.77
CA MET A 159 -7.32 11.63 -21.38
C MET A 159 -8.09 11.21 -20.12
N ILE A 160 -8.15 12.10 -19.11
CA ILE A 160 -8.92 11.84 -17.88
C ILE A 160 -10.41 11.70 -18.22
N ALA A 161 -10.97 12.66 -18.95
CA ALA A 161 -12.38 12.66 -19.33
C ALA A 161 -12.74 11.44 -20.17
N LEU A 162 -11.88 11.07 -21.14
CA LEU A 162 -12.04 9.88 -21.96
C LEU A 162 -11.97 8.61 -21.11
N GLY A 163 -10.97 8.48 -20.24
CA GLY A 163 -10.83 7.32 -19.35
C GLY A 163 -12.04 7.13 -18.45
N VAL A 164 -12.53 8.21 -17.82
CA VAL A 164 -13.73 8.17 -16.97
C VAL A 164 -15.00 7.88 -17.78
N ALA A 165 -15.16 8.48 -18.97
CA ALA A 165 -16.30 8.24 -19.83
C ALA A 165 -16.35 6.80 -20.32
N LEU A 166 -15.21 6.25 -20.75
CA LEU A 166 -15.12 4.84 -21.16
C LEU A 166 -15.34 3.90 -19.97
N TRP A 167 -14.86 4.26 -18.78
CA TRP A 167 -15.13 3.49 -17.57
C TRP A 167 -16.61 3.44 -17.22
N ALA A 168 -17.32 4.57 -17.37
CA ALA A 168 -18.76 4.62 -17.14
C ALA A 168 -19.55 3.75 -18.14
N ILE A 169 -19.02 3.52 -19.34
CA ILE A 169 -19.66 2.70 -20.39
C ILE A 169 -19.33 1.20 -20.21
N GLU A 170 -18.16 0.86 -19.66
CA GLU A 170 -17.68 -0.52 -19.49
C GLU A 170 -18.64 -1.40 -18.67
N GLY A 171 -19.41 -0.80 -17.75
CA GLY A 171 -20.42 -1.49 -16.95
C GLY A 171 -19.85 -2.43 -15.87
N PRO A 172 -20.71 -3.05 -15.05
CA PRO A 172 -20.30 -3.98 -14.00
C PRO A 172 -20.02 -5.36 -14.62
N GLY A 173 -18.91 -5.48 -15.33
CA GLY A 173 -18.41 -6.78 -15.78
C GLY A 173 -18.04 -7.70 -14.60
N GLY A 174 -17.90 -8.99 -14.88
CA GLY A 174 -17.49 -9.97 -13.89
C GLY A 174 -17.56 -11.40 -14.39
N TYR A 175 -17.09 -12.32 -13.57
CA TYR A 175 -17.16 -13.76 -13.82
C TYR A 175 -17.42 -14.49 -12.51
N HIS A 176 -18.02 -15.68 -12.59
CA HIS A 176 -18.30 -16.51 -11.40
C HIS A 176 -17.22 -17.57 -11.23
N LEU A 177 -16.77 -17.75 -9.99
CA LEU A 177 -15.91 -18.84 -9.57
C LEU A 177 -16.71 -19.85 -8.74
N HIS A 178 -16.53 -21.13 -9.04
CA HIS A 178 -17.09 -22.24 -8.28
C HIS A 178 -15.94 -23.04 -7.67
N PRO A 179 -15.43 -22.66 -6.48
CA PRO A 179 -14.40 -23.44 -5.80
C PRO A 179 -14.96 -24.80 -5.37
N GLU A 180 -14.31 -25.90 -5.78
CA GLU A 180 -14.74 -27.29 -5.45
C GLU A 180 -14.59 -27.61 -3.96
N GLU A 181 -13.74 -26.87 -3.24
CA GLU A 181 -13.50 -27.00 -1.79
C GLU A 181 -13.40 -25.62 -1.14
N ALA A 182 -14.54 -24.94 -0.95
CA ALA A 182 -14.59 -23.71 -0.16
C ALA A 182 -14.46 -24.04 1.34
N LYS A 183 -13.24 -23.92 1.88
CA LYS A 183 -13.04 -23.68 3.31
C LYS A 183 -13.28 -22.21 3.66
#